data_AF-A0A953ILF7-F1
#
_entry.id   AF-A0A953ILF7-F1
#
_cell.length_a   1.000
_cell.length_b   1.000
_cell.length_c   1.000
_cell.angle_alpha   90.00
_cell.angle_beta   90.00
_cell.angle_gamma   90.00
#
_symmetry.space_group_name_H-M   'P 1'
#
loop_
_entity.id
_entity.type
_entity.pdbx_description
1 polymer ?
#
loop_
_entity_poly.entity_id
_entity_poly.type
_entity_poly.pdbx_seq_one_letter_code
_entity_poly.pdbx_strand_id
1 'polypeptide(L)'
;GRADLKPFHLAFGAKGEQAKRELAAVFASQPQRHWVGIFDKVDCCVTPVLHIGEALDNEQLQARGMVAEADGLPQLAPPYKLSDYDFAIERSAPAPGQHSEEILREAGYDAAEIDRLRAQGII
;
A
#
# COMPACT_ATOMS: atom_id res chain seq x y z
N GLY A 1 22.79 -23.03 9.25
CA GLY A 1 23.17 -24.34 8.69
C GLY A 1 24.01 -24.30 7.42
N ARG A 2 24.47 -23.13 6.93
CA ARG A 2 25.28 -22.99 5.71
C ARG A 2 26.50 -22.10 5.95
N ALA A 3 27.36 -22.51 6.89
CA ALA A 3 28.56 -21.73 7.23
C ALA A 3 29.53 -21.59 6.04
N ASP A 4 29.48 -22.56 5.12
CA ASP A 4 30.19 -22.59 3.85
C ASP A 4 29.80 -21.45 2.89
N LEU A 5 28.55 -20.95 2.97
CA LEU A 5 28.09 -19.82 2.14
C LEU A 5 28.37 -18.45 2.74
N LYS A 6 28.68 -18.37 4.04
CA LYS A 6 28.91 -17.11 4.76
C LYS A 6 29.97 -16.21 4.10
N PRO A 7 31.12 -16.71 3.61
CA PRO A 7 32.11 -15.86 2.93
C PRO A 7 31.58 -15.16 1.67
N PHE A 8 30.48 -15.65 1.08
CA PHE A 8 29.94 -15.15 -0.19
C PHE A 8 28.67 -14.30 -0.03
N HIS A 9 28.28 -13.94 1.19
CA HIS A 9 27.02 -13.22 1.46
C HIS A 9 26.92 -11.83 0.77
N LEU A 10 28.05 -11.20 0.47
CA LEU A 10 28.14 -9.95 -0.31
C LEU A 10 28.95 -10.12 -1.61
N ALA A 11 29.22 -11.37 -2.02
CA ALA A 11 29.99 -11.61 -3.23
C ALA A 11 29.14 -11.26 -4.47
N PHE A 12 29.79 -10.63 -5.44
CA PHE A 12 29.24 -10.40 -6.77
C PHE A 12 29.78 -11.42 -7.77
N GLY A 13 29.19 -11.48 -8.96
CA GLY A 13 29.61 -12.40 -10.03
C GLY A 13 29.29 -13.87 -9.72
N ALA A 14 30.05 -14.78 -10.35
CA ALA A 14 29.72 -16.21 -10.37
C ALA A 14 29.55 -16.83 -8.97
N LYS A 15 30.36 -16.42 -7.99
CA LYS A 15 30.28 -16.92 -6.60
C LYS A 15 29.06 -16.41 -5.85
N GLY A 16 28.67 -15.15 -6.04
CA GLY A 16 27.43 -14.61 -5.48
C GLY A 16 26.20 -15.29 -6.07
N GLU A 17 26.17 -15.45 -7.38
CA GLU A 17 25.07 -16.14 -8.06
C GLU A 17 24.96 -17.62 -7.67
N GLN A 18 26.10 -18.29 -7.43
CA GLN A 18 26.11 -19.63 -6.85
C GLN A 18 25.47 -19.63 -5.46
N ALA A 19 25.89 -18.75 -4.55
CA ALA A 19 25.35 -18.69 -3.19
C ALA A 19 23.83 -18.41 -3.18
N LYS A 20 23.35 -17.49 -4.03
CA LYS A 20 21.92 -17.21 -4.19
C LYS A 20 21.13 -18.41 -4.67
N ARG A 21 21.61 -19.14 -5.69
CA ARG A 21 20.94 -20.36 -6.19
C ARG A 21 20.83 -21.43 -5.11
N GLU A 22 21.90 -21.62 -4.35
CA GLU A 22 21.91 -22.62 -3.28
C GLU A 22 20.99 -22.24 -2.12
N LEU A 23 20.93 -20.96 -1.74
CA LEU A 23 19.96 -20.46 -0.75
C LEU A 23 18.52 -20.55 -1.28
N ALA A 24 18.28 -20.27 -2.56
CA ALA A 24 16.95 -20.39 -3.16
C ALA A 24 16.45 -21.84 -3.09
N ALA A 25 17.31 -22.83 -3.35
CA ALA A 25 16.97 -24.24 -3.19
C ALA A 25 16.64 -24.60 -1.73
N VAL A 26 17.37 -24.04 -0.76
CA VAL A 26 17.05 -24.21 0.66
C VAL A 26 15.68 -23.62 0.97
N PHE A 27 15.41 -22.36 0.60
CA PHE A 27 14.12 -21.73 0.86
C PHE A 27 12.95 -22.44 0.17
N ALA A 28 13.16 -23.03 -1.01
CA ALA A 28 12.14 -23.81 -1.71
C ALA A 28 11.77 -25.13 -1.02
N SER A 29 12.61 -25.63 -0.10
CA SER A 29 12.39 -26.93 0.57
C SER A 29 11.28 -26.91 1.64
N GLN A 30 10.84 -25.72 2.08
CA GLN A 30 9.83 -25.54 3.11
C GLN A 30 8.91 -24.37 2.75
N PRO A 31 7.64 -24.37 3.18
CA PRO A 31 6.73 -23.27 2.91
C PRO A 31 7.18 -21.98 3.61
N GLN A 32 6.78 -20.81 3.09
CA GLN A 32 7.12 -19.50 3.66
C GLN A 32 6.87 -19.42 5.18
N ARG A 33 5.71 -19.91 5.66
CA ARG A 33 5.37 -19.93 7.10
C ARG A 33 6.40 -20.63 7.99
N HIS A 34 7.09 -21.64 7.48
CA HIS A 34 8.15 -22.32 8.20
C HIS A 34 9.34 -21.38 8.41
N TRP A 35 9.76 -20.68 7.35
CA TRP A 35 10.86 -19.73 7.39
C TRP A 35 10.55 -18.52 8.25
N VAL A 36 9.31 -18.00 8.19
CA VAL A 36 8.85 -16.92 9.07
C VAL A 36 9.04 -17.31 10.54
N GLY A 37 8.58 -18.49 10.95
CA GLY A 37 8.75 -18.95 12.33
C GLY A 37 10.20 -19.20 12.76
N ILE A 38 11.12 -19.42 11.82
CA ILE A 38 12.56 -19.50 12.09
C ILE A 38 13.15 -18.10 12.27
N PHE A 39 12.88 -17.19 11.32
CA PHE A 39 13.50 -15.87 11.30
C PHE A 39 12.91 -14.91 12.33
N ASP A 40 11.68 -15.11 12.79
CA ASP A 40 11.06 -14.35 13.89
C ASP A 40 11.89 -14.41 15.20
N LYS A 41 12.70 -15.45 15.36
CA LYS A 41 13.55 -15.68 16.55
C LYS A 41 14.99 -15.19 16.37
N VAL A 42 15.30 -14.58 15.24
CA VAL A 42 16.66 -14.19 14.86
C VAL A 42 16.66 -12.72 14.47
N ASP A 43 17.59 -11.96 15.04
CA ASP A 43 17.82 -10.57 14.62
C ASP A 43 18.42 -10.53 13.20
N CYS A 44 17.54 -10.51 12.20
CA CYS A 44 17.89 -10.48 10.79
C CYS A 44 16.84 -9.72 9.98
N CYS A 45 17.30 -8.97 8.97
CA CYS A 45 16.42 -8.22 8.07
C CYS A 45 15.78 -9.15 7.02
N VAL A 46 14.82 -9.97 7.45
CA VAL A 46 14.04 -10.85 6.58
C VAL A 46 12.57 -10.58 6.78
N THR A 47 11.83 -10.45 5.68
CA THR A 47 10.37 -10.28 5.70
C THR A 47 9.74 -11.20 4.66
N PRO A 48 8.55 -11.77 4.92
CA PRO A 48 7.82 -12.49 3.89
C PRO A 48 7.35 -11.55 2.77
N VAL A 49 7.19 -12.09 1.57
CA VAL A 49 6.48 -11.42 0.48
C VAL A 49 5.01 -11.80 0.60
N LEU A 50 4.16 -10.82 0.90
CA LEU A 50 2.73 -11.01 1.12
C LEU A 50 1.92 -10.67 -0.14
N HIS A 51 0.81 -11.37 -0.34
CA HIS A 51 -0.25 -10.92 -1.23
C HIS A 51 -0.96 -9.68 -0.66
N ILE A 52 -1.65 -8.91 -1.51
CA ILE A 52 -2.29 -7.66 -1.08
C ILE A 52 -3.29 -7.89 0.05
N GLY A 53 -4.12 -8.94 -0.01
CA GLY A 53 -5.06 -9.26 1.08
C GLY A 53 -4.35 -9.55 2.40
N GLU A 54 -3.30 -10.39 2.36
CA GLU A 54 -2.48 -10.70 3.54
C GLU A 54 -1.76 -9.45 4.08
N ALA A 55 -1.36 -8.52 3.21
CA ALA A 55 -0.75 -7.27 3.61
C ALA A 55 -1.75 -6.35 4.31
N LEU A 56 -3.00 -6.26 3.82
CA LEU A 56 -4.07 -5.46 4.45
C LEU A 56 -4.44 -6.02 5.84
N ASP A 57 -4.37 -7.34 6.01
CA ASP A 57 -4.60 -8.02 7.29
C ASP A 57 -3.36 -8.02 8.21
N ASN A 58 -2.25 -7.43 7.79
CA ASN A 58 -1.00 -7.44 8.56
C ASN A 58 -1.13 -6.67 9.88
N GLU A 59 -0.60 -7.24 10.96
CA GLU A 59 -0.64 -6.65 12.31
C GLU A 59 -0.13 -5.21 12.35
N GLN A 60 0.93 -4.88 11.60
CA GLN A 60 1.48 -3.52 11.58
C GLN A 60 0.57 -2.54 10.84
N LEU A 61 -0.15 -2.97 9.81
CA LEU A 61 -1.13 -2.12 9.14
C LEU A 61 -2.34 -1.87 10.05
N GLN A 62 -2.79 -2.90 10.76
CA GLN A 62 -3.90 -2.79 11.71
C GLN A 62 -3.54 -1.92 12.93
N ALA A 63 -2.40 -2.19 13.57
CA ALA A 63 -1.92 -1.42 14.73
C ALA A 63 -1.72 0.07 14.41
N ARG A 64 -1.42 0.39 13.15
CA ARG A 64 -1.26 1.76 12.67
C ARG A 64 -2.52 2.35 12.07
N GLY A 65 -3.66 1.65 12.04
CA GLY A 65 -4.88 2.15 11.40
C GLY A 65 -4.63 2.59 9.96
N MET A 66 -3.98 1.72 9.18
CA MET A 66 -3.58 2.01 7.79
C MET A 66 -4.66 1.64 6.78
N VAL A 67 -5.67 0.88 7.17
CA VAL A 67 -6.82 0.52 6.33
C VAL A 67 -8.05 1.21 6.89
N ALA A 68 -8.69 2.04 6.07
CA ALA A 68 -9.94 2.72 6.37
C ALA A 68 -11.02 2.22 5.43
N GLU A 69 -12.22 1.97 5.94
CA GLU A 69 -13.38 1.57 5.13
C GLU A 69 -14.14 2.81 4.67
N ALA A 70 -14.35 2.96 3.36
CA ALA A 70 -15.20 4.00 2.79
C ALA A 70 -15.87 3.53 1.51
N ASP A 71 -17.16 3.85 1.39
CA ASP A 71 -18.01 3.44 0.25
C ASP A 71 -18.01 1.92 0.01
N GLY A 72 -17.85 1.12 1.08
CA GLY A 72 -17.82 -0.34 1.02
C GLY A 72 -16.50 -0.93 0.48
N LEU A 73 -15.45 -0.12 0.40
CA LEU A 73 -14.13 -0.53 -0.09
C LEU A 73 -13.02 -0.15 0.91
N PRO A 74 -11.99 -1.00 1.07
CA PRO A 74 -10.81 -0.66 1.83
C PRO A 74 -9.97 0.40 1.09
N GLN A 75 -9.60 1.46 1.81
CA GLN A 75 -8.74 2.53 1.35
C GLN A 75 -7.54 2.67 2.29
N LEU A 76 -6.39 3.03 1.73
CA LEU A 76 -5.19 3.24 2.55
C LEU A 76 -5.20 4.62 3.19
N ALA A 77 -5.01 4.66 4.51
CA ALA A 77 -4.79 5.88 5.25
C ALA A 77 -3.41 6.49 4.92
N PRO A 78 -3.18 7.78 5.21
CA PRO A 78 -1.88 8.41 5.03
C PRO A 78 -0.75 7.65 5.76
N PRO A 79 0.44 7.50 5.15
CA PRO A 79 1.55 6.76 5.73
C PRO A 79 2.22 7.47 6.92
N TYR A 80 1.92 8.77 7.09
CA TYR A 80 2.35 9.60 8.20
C TYR A 80 1.27 9.66 9.29
N LYS A 81 1.71 9.64 10.55
CA LYS A 81 0.86 9.84 11.72
C LYS A 81 1.26 11.15 12.39
N LEU A 82 0.28 12.02 12.58
CA LEU A 82 0.45 13.36 13.12
C LEU A 82 -0.19 13.38 14.51
N SER A 83 0.54 13.84 15.54
CA SER A 83 0.10 13.75 16.93
C SER A 83 -1.21 14.49 17.21
N ASP A 84 -1.45 15.58 16.48
CA ASP A 84 -2.58 16.49 16.71
C ASP A 84 -3.62 16.39 15.59
N TYR A 85 -3.58 15.32 14.79
CA TYR A 85 -4.52 15.11 13.69
C TYR A 85 -4.93 13.65 13.55
N ASP A 86 -6.22 13.41 13.80
CA ASP A 86 -6.86 12.12 13.58
C ASP A 86 -7.44 12.08 12.17
N PHE A 87 -6.86 11.23 11.32
CA PHE A 87 -7.34 11.04 9.96
C PHE A 87 -8.70 10.33 9.95
N ALA A 88 -9.68 10.90 9.23
CA ALA A 88 -10.92 10.25 8.87
C ALA A 88 -11.28 10.56 7.41
N ILE A 89 -12.00 9.64 6.77
CA ILE A 89 -12.61 9.90 5.46
C ILE A 89 -13.95 10.61 5.73
N GLU A 90 -13.97 11.93 5.56
CA GLU A 90 -15.11 12.77 5.94
C GLU A 90 -16.26 12.76 4.93
N ARG A 91 -15.95 12.45 3.67
CA ARG A 91 -16.93 12.42 2.58
C ARG A 91 -16.52 11.42 1.51
N SER A 92 -17.51 10.83 0.85
CA SER A 92 -17.31 9.97 -0.31
C SER A 92 -16.65 10.73 -1.46
N ALA A 93 -16.01 9.98 -2.36
CA ALA A 93 -15.46 10.55 -3.59
C ALA A 93 -16.61 11.14 -4.45
N PRO A 94 -16.44 12.34 -5.03
CA PRO A 94 -17.50 12.95 -5.82
C PRO A 94 -17.74 12.20 -7.13
N ALA A 95 -19.00 12.14 -7.55
CA ALA A 95 -19.33 11.73 -8.91
C ALA A 95 -18.84 12.78 -9.93
N PRO A 96 -18.58 12.39 -11.19
CA PRO A 96 -18.27 13.34 -12.26
C PRO A 96 -19.34 14.45 -12.34
N GLY A 97 -18.92 15.70 -12.25
CA GLY A 97 -19.81 16.87 -12.33
C GLY A 97 -20.63 17.19 -11.07
N GLN A 98 -20.50 16.42 -9.99
CA GLN A 98 -21.31 16.59 -8.78
C GLN A 98 -21.29 18.02 -8.21
N HIS A 99 -20.14 18.69 -8.28
CA HIS A 99 -19.95 20.03 -7.72
C HIS A 99 -19.86 21.13 -8.81
N SER A 100 -20.17 20.84 -10.08
CA SER A 100 -20.00 21.82 -11.18
C SER A 100 -20.81 23.10 -10.94
N GLU A 101 -22.07 22.98 -10.57
CA GLU A 101 -22.96 24.13 -10.33
C GLU A 101 -22.56 24.92 -9.08
N GLU A 102 -22.16 24.23 -8.02
CA GLU A 102 -21.66 24.84 -6.76
C GLU A 102 -20.45 25.72 -7.05
N ILE A 103 -19.44 25.16 -7.71
CA ILE A 103 -18.20 25.87 -8.06
C ILE A 103 -18.47 27.06 -9.00
N LEU A 104 -19.38 26.92 -9.97
CA LEU A 104 -19.73 28.02 -10.88
C LEU A 104 -20.43 29.18 -10.15
N ARG A 105 -21.31 28.89 -9.20
CA ARG A 105 -21.92 29.93 -8.36
C ARG A 105 -20.88 30.63 -7.48
N GLU A 106 -19.96 29.88 -6.88
CA GLU A 106 -18.85 30.45 -6.11
C GLU A 106 -17.95 31.34 -6.97
N ALA A 107 -17.77 30.98 -8.24
CA ALA A 107 -17.05 31.77 -9.22
C ALA A 107 -17.82 33.01 -9.74
N GLY A 108 -19.08 33.20 -9.34
CA GLY A 108 -19.89 34.37 -9.66
C GLY A 108 -20.80 34.24 -10.88
N TYR A 109 -20.95 33.03 -11.44
CA TYR A 109 -21.89 32.79 -12.54
C TYR A 109 -23.34 32.82 -12.05
N ASP A 110 -24.21 33.46 -12.82
CA ASP A 110 -25.64 33.43 -12.55
C ASP A 110 -26.29 32.13 -13.07
N ALA A 111 -27.55 31.89 -12.65
CA ALA A 111 -28.28 30.70 -13.04
C ALA A 111 -28.47 30.59 -14.57
N ALA A 112 -28.63 31.71 -15.27
CA ALA A 112 -28.85 31.73 -16.71
C ALA A 112 -27.56 31.42 -17.49
N GLU A 113 -26.40 31.83 -16.99
CA GLU A 113 -25.10 31.45 -17.51
C GLU A 113 -24.83 29.96 -17.33
N ILE A 114 -25.09 29.43 -16.13
CA ILE A 114 -24.90 28.01 -15.83
C ILE A 114 -25.78 27.14 -16.74
N ASP A 115 -27.06 27.51 -16.92
CA ASP A 115 -27.96 26.78 -17.81
C ASP A 115 -27.50 26.81 -19.27
N ARG A 116 -26.89 27.92 -19.73
CA ARG A 116 -26.29 27.98 -21.07
C ARG A 116 -25.12 27.02 -21.21
N LEU A 117 -24.23 26.96 -20.22
CA LEU A 117 -23.08 26.03 -20.25
C LEU A 117 -23.55 24.57 -20.29
N ARG A 118 -24.57 24.23 -19.51
CA ARG A 118 -25.19 22.90 -19.51
C ARG A 118 -25.84 22.57 -20.85
N ALA A 119 -26.59 23.51 -21.44
CA ALA A 119 -27.22 23.32 -22.75
C ALA A 119 -26.19 23.14 -23.88
N GLN A 120 -24.98 23.68 -23.73
CA GLN A 120 -23.87 23.53 -24.67
C GLN A 120 -23.05 22.26 -24.44
N GLY A 121 -23.32 21.48 -23.40
CA GLY A 121 -22.54 20.30 -23.02
C GLY A 121 -21.13 20.61 -22.51
N ILE A 122 -20.92 21.83 -22.00
CA ILE A 122 -19.65 22.25 -21.38
C ILE A 122 -19.54 21.71 -19.95
N ILE A 123 -20.68 21.59 -19.26
CA ILE A 123 -20.82 21.02 -17.92
C ILE A 123 -21.96 19.99 -17.86
#